data_AF-A0A5T1AEZ9-F1
#
_entry.id   AF-A0A5T1AEZ9-F1
#
_cell.length_a   1.000
_cell.length_b   1.000
_cell.length_c   1.000
_cell.angle_alpha   90.00
_cell.angle_beta   90.00
_cell.angle_gamma   90.00
#
_symmetry.space_group_name_H-M   'P 1'
#
loop_
_entity.id
_entity.type
_entity.pdbx_description
1 polymer ?
#
loop_
_entity_poly.entity_id
_entity_poly.type
_entity_poly.pdbx_seq_one_letter_code
_entity_poly.pdbx_strand_id
1 'polypeptide(L)'
;RDINISGTGISAIGMGATDMISQASVSLRESKGQISATNADAMGFNSYNGGGAKQIVIASSISAFMSQEGSGFSKGSGFSAGSNKNYSTILSASIRIVSSAASMSNTYVVSAGSGFSSGSGNSQFAALKTSTVSAHEATAGVTTLKGAMAVMDIAETAITNLDQIRA
;
A
#
# COMPACT_ATOMS: atom_id res chain seq x y z
N ARG A 1 -12.11 12.42 -10.52
CA ARG A 1 -12.93 11.34 -11.09
C ARG A 1 -12.06 10.09 -11.06
N ASP A 2 -12.66 8.92 -10.83
CA ASP A 2 -11.88 7.68 -10.78
C ASP A 2 -11.44 7.24 -12.18
N ILE A 3 -10.26 6.62 -12.23
CA ILE A 3 -9.76 5.96 -13.44
C ILE A 3 -10.31 4.53 -13.41
N ASN A 4 -11.32 4.28 -14.23
CA ASN A 4 -11.92 2.94 -14.33
C ASN A 4 -11.07 2.04 -15.24
N ILE A 5 -10.21 1.22 -14.64
CA ILE A 5 -9.35 0.27 -15.36
C ILE A 5 -10.02 -1.10 -15.38
N SER A 6 -10.18 -1.68 -16.57
CA SER A 6 -10.70 -3.03 -16.75
C SER A 6 -10.06 -3.69 -17.98
N GLY A 7 -9.94 -5.02 -17.97
CA GLY A 7 -9.36 -5.77 -19.09
C GLY A 7 -8.79 -7.12 -18.66
N THR A 8 -8.22 -7.84 -19.64
CA THR A 8 -7.56 -9.12 -19.42
C THR A 8 -6.12 -8.90 -18.96
N GLY A 9 -5.65 -9.67 -17.97
CA GLY A 9 -4.25 -9.63 -17.53
C GLY A 9 -3.88 -8.47 -16.60
N ILE A 10 -4.85 -7.70 -16.11
CA ILE A 10 -4.62 -6.58 -15.17
C ILE A 10 -4.00 -7.00 -13.83
N SER A 11 -4.12 -8.27 -13.45
CA SER A 11 -3.40 -8.83 -12.30
C SER A 11 -1.88 -8.86 -12.50
N ALA A 12 -1.37 -8.88 -13.74
CA ALA A 12 0.06 -8.84 -14.02
C ALA A 12 0.70 -7.49 -13.67
N ILE A 13 -0.11 -6.43 -13.57
CA ILE A 13 0.32 -5.10 -13.13
C ILE A 13 -0.14 -4.78 -11.70
N GLY A 14 -0.63 -5.78 -10.95
CA GLY A 14 -1.08 -5.60 -9.57
C GLY A 14 -2.38 -4.81 -9.42
N MET A 15 -3.23 -4.79 -10.45
CA MET A 15 -4.55 -4.14 -10.44
C MET A 15 -5.69 -5.15 -10.69
N GLY A 16 -5.48 -6.43 -10.36
CA GLY A 16 -6.50 -7.46 -10.43
C GLY A 16 -7.54 -7.34 -9.32
N ALA A 17 -8.64 -8.10 -9.44
CA ALA A 17 -9.74 -8.11 -8.47
C ALA A 17 -9.33 -8.59 -7.06
N THR A 18 -8.16 -9.22 -6.93
CA THR A 18 -7.61 -9.70 -5.66
C THR A 18 -6.53 -8.80 -5.09
N ASP A 19 -6.10 -7.79 -5.84
CA ASP A 19 -5.05 -6.87 -5.42
C ASP A 19 -5.64 -5.72 -4.60
N MET A 20 -4.90 -5.28 -3.58
CA MET A 20 -5.27 -4.09 -2.80
C MET A 20 -4.62 -2.87 -3.47
N ILE A 21 -5.42 -1.90 -3.88
CA ILE A 21 -5.03 -0.76 -4.70
C ILE A 21 -5.32 0.53 -3.94
N SER A 22 -4.33 1.43 -3.89
CA SER A 22 -4.50 2.76 -3.31
C SER A 22 -4.85 3.78 -4.38
N GLN A 23 -5.92 4.52 -4.16
CA GLN A 23 -6.37 5.61 -5.02
C GLN A 23 -6.85 6.79 -4.18
N ALA A 24 -6.54 8.01 -4.63
CA ALA A 24 -6.95 9.24 -3.99
C ALA A 24 -7.04 10.38 -5.02
N SER A 25 -7.91 11.35 -4.76
CA SER A 25 -7.90 12.65 -5.45
C SER A 25 -7.39 13.72 -4.48
N VAL A 26 -6.43 14.53 -4.90
CA VAL A 26 -5.80 15.55 -4.05
C VAL A 26 -5.98 16.92 -4.70
N SER A 27 -6.48 17.90 -3.93
CA SER A 27 -6.59 19.28 -4.39
C SER A 27 -5.27 20.04 -4.26
N LEU A 28 -5.14 21.15 -5.02
CA LEU A 28 -4.01 22.06 -4.92
C LEU A 28 -3.81 22.64 -3.50
N ARG A 29 -4.87 22.70 -2.70
CA ARG A 29 -4.77 23.15 -1.30
C ARG A 29 -4.17 22.05 -0.42
N GLU A 30 -4.65 20.81 -0.58
CA GLU A 30 -4.19 19.67 0.20
C GLU A 30 -2.72 19.33 -0.09
N SER A 31 -2.23 19.61 -1.30
CA SER A 31 -0.83 19.42 -1.64
C SER A 31 0.16 20.31 -0.88
N LYS A 32 -0.32 21.35 -0.18
CA LYS A 32 0.50 22.23 0.67
C LYS A 32 0.69 21.67 2.08
N GLY A 33 -0.23 20.82 2.55
CA GLY A 33 -0.22 20.26 3.89
C GLY A 33 0.69 19.03 4.02
N GLN A 34 0.75 18.49 5.24
CA GLN A 34 1.32 17.16 5.45
C GLN A 34 0.52 16.14 4.63
N ILE A 35 1.23 15.27 3.90
CA ILE A 35 0.59 14.32 2.98
C ILE A 35 0.18 13.10 3.79
N SER A 36 -1.12 12.76 3.73
CA SER A 36 -1.66 11.63 4.48
C SER A 36 -0.95 10.32 4.08
N ALA A 37 -0.79 9.33 4.97
CA ALA A 37 -0.15 8.05 4.61
C ALA A 37 -0.87 7.33 3.45
N THR A 38 -2.19 7.46 3.36
CA THR A 38 -2.99 6.89 2.25
C THR A 38 -2.76 7.65 0.95
N ASN A 39 -2.61 8.98 1.01
CA ASN A 39 -2.33 9.79 -0.17
C ASN A 39 -0.87 9.59 -0.62
N ALA A 40 0.07 9.42 0.32
CA ALA A 40 1.46 9.11 0.01
C ALA A 40 1.59 7.78 -0.74
N ASP A 41 0.86 6.74 -0.30
CA ASP A 41 0.83 5.45 -0.99
C ASP A 41 0.22 5.59 -2.39
N ALA A 42 -0.90 6.32 -2.54
CA ALA A 42 -1.51 6.61 -3.84
C ALA A 42 -0.62 7.47 -4.77
N MET A 43 0.26 8.31 -4.23
CA MET A 43 1.24 9.12 -4.96
C MET A 43 2.54 8.35 -5.28
N GLY A 44 2.64 7.08 -4.89
CA GLY A 44 3.79 6.23 -5.19
C GLY A 44 5.04 6.53 -4.34
N PHE A 45 4.86 6.98 -3.10
CA PHE A 45 5.97 7.12 -2.14
C PHE A 45 6.51 5.77 -1.69
N ASN A 46 5.67 4.74 -1.69
CA ASN A 46 5.98 3.42 -1.15
C ASN A 46 6.03 2.40 -2.28
N SER A 47 7.13 1.67 -2.39
CA SER A 47 7.34 0.67 -3.45
C SER A 47 6.78 -0.71 -3.12
N TYR A 48 6.34 -0.92 -1.87
CA TYR A 48 5.87 -2.21 -1.38
C TYR A 48 4.39 -2.15 -1.01
N ASN A 49 3.65 -3.22 -1.27
CA ASN A 49 2.30 -3.42 -0.75
C ASN A 49 2.33 -3.28 0.77
N GLY A 50 1.75 -2.20 1.31
CA GLY A 50 1.95 -1.86 2.71
C GLY A 50 2.02 -0.37 3.03
N GLY A 51 2.25 0.51 2.05
CA GLY A 51 2.26 1.98 2.27
C GLY A 51 3.19 2.46 3.39
N GLY A 52 4.09 1.61 3.88
CA GLY A 52 4.86 1.83 5.10
C GLY A 52 6.16 1.05 5.14
N ALA A 53 6.77 0.93 6.32
CA ALA A 53 8.05 0.26 6.49
C ALA A 53 7.96 -1.28 6.39
N LYS A 54 6.74 -1.84 6.42
CA LYS A 54 6.52 -3.30 6.36
C LYS A 54 5.90 -3.73 5.03
N GLN A 55 6.45 -4.80 4.47
CA GLN A 55 5.85 -5.48 3.32
C GLN A 55 4.75 -6.44 3.79
N ILE A 56 3.60 -6.42 3.11
CA ILE A 56 2.52 -7.38 3.37
C ILE A 56 2.80 -8.68 2.61
N VAL A 57 2.74 -9.81 3.32
CA VAL A 57 3.02 -11.15 2.79
C VAL A 57 1.90 -12.11 3.16
N ILE A 58 1.49 -12.95 2.20
CA ILE A 58 0.44 -13.95 2.41
C ILE A 58 1.06 -15.27 2.88
N ALA A 59 0.89 -15.58 4.16
CA ALA A 59 1.29 -16.85 4.77
C ALA A 59 0.50 -17.06 6.08
N SER A 60 0.57 -18.24 6.69
CA SER A 60 -0.07 -18.48 8.00
C SER A 60 0.72 -17.89 9.18
N SER A 61 2.05 -17.79 9.06
CA SER A 61 2.96 -17.20 10.04
C SER A 61 4.31 -16.89 9.41
N ILE A 62 5.20 -16.20 10.13
CA ILE A 62 6.59 -15.98 9.69
C ILE A 62 7.33 -17.31 9.56
N SER A 63 7.13 -18.25 10.50
CA SER A 63 7.76 -19.57 10.43
C SER A 63 7.27 -20.37 9.23
N ALA A 64 5.97 -20.26 8.87
CA ALA A 64 5.42 -20.90 7.69
C ALA A 64 5.98 -20.28 6.40
N PHE A 65 6.07 -18.94 6.34
CA PHE A 65 6.72 -18.24 5.23
C PHE A 65 8.19 -18.69 5.07
N MET A 66 8.95 -18.75 6.16
CA MET A 66 10.34 -19.22 6.12
C MET A 66 10.48 -20.69 5.72
N SER A 67 9.49 -21.52 6.03
CA SER A 67 9.52 -22.95 5.72
C SER A 67 9.04 -23.27 4.31
N GLN A 68 8.43 -22.30 3.62
CA GLN A 68 7.92 -22.46 2.27
C GLN A 68 9.05 -22.74 1.28
N GLU A 69 8.79 -23.63 0.32
CA GLU A 69 9.72 -23.90 -0.78
C GLU A 69 9.97 -22.61 -1.59
N GLY A 70 11.22 -22.38 -1.98
CA GLY A 70 11.62 -21.17 -2.68
C GLY A 70 11.76 -19.90 -1.81
N SER A 71 11.49 -19.96 -0.51
CA SER A 71 11.61 -18.80 0.39
C SER A 71 13.06 -18.35 0.66
N GLY A 72 14.04 -19.24 0.43
CA GLY A 72 15.45 -19.02 0.81
C GLY A 72 15.74 -19.24 2.30
N PHE A 73 14.72 -19.49 3.13
CA PHE A 73 14.85 -19.73 4.58
C PHE A 73 14.52 -21.17 4.99
N SER A 74 14.32 -22.06 4.02
CA SER A 74 13.99 -23.45 4.29
C SER A 74 15.14 -24.19 5.01
N LYS A 75 14.82 -25.34 5.61
CA LYS A 75 15.80 -26.16 6.32
C LYS A 75 16.96 -26.52 5.37
N GLY A 76 18.19 -26.25 5.80
CA GLY A 76 19.40 -26.47 5.00
C GLY A 76 19.91 -25.23 4.25
N SER A 77 19.15 -24.12 4.21
CA SER A 77 19.62 -22.88 3.56
C SER A 77 20.68 -22.11 4.35
N GLY A 78 20.91 -22.48 5.61
CA GLY A 78 21.78 -21.74 6.54
C GLY A 78 21.17 -20.44 7.07
N PHE A 79 19.91 -20.13 6.72
CA PHE A 79 19.14 -18.97 7.20
C PHE A 79 17.82 -19.35 7.86
N SER A 80 17.58 -20.64 8.06
CA SER A 80 16.33 -21.15 8.62
C SER A 80 16.05 -20.68 10.04
N ALA A 81 14.80 -20.83 10.48
CA ALA A 81 14.44 -20.60 11.87
C ALA A 81 15.35 -21.43 12.80
N GLY A 82 15.87 -20.80 13.86
CA GLY A 82 16.82 -21.45 14.78
C GLY A 82 18.26 -21.55 14.28
N SER A 83 18.64 -20.93 13.15
CA SER A 83 20.02 -20.92 12.64
C SER A 83 21.00 -20.01 13.41
N ASN A 84 20.63 -19.51 14.60
CA ASN A 84 21.35 -18.48 15.38
C ASN A 84 21.57 -17.14 14.65
N LYS A 85 21.05 -16.97 13.43
CA LYS A 85 21.13 -15.72 12.66
C LYS A 85 19.93 -14.79 12.87
N ASN A 86 18.95 -15.20 13.69
CA ASN A 86 17.79 -14.39 14.10
C ASN A 86 16.97 -13.76 12.95
N TYR A 87 16.97 -14.37 11.75
CA TYR A 87 16.20 -13.86 10.60
C TYR A 87 14.70 -13.77 10.86
N SER A 88 14.13 -14.65 11.68
CA SER A 88 12.73 -14.60 12.08
C SER A 88 12.37 -13.28 12.79
N THR A 89 13.31 -12.72 13.56
CA THR A 89 13.13 -11.43 14.27
C THR A 89 13.26 -10.25 13.32
N ILE A 90 14.18 -10.33 12.35
CA ILE A 90 14.31 -9.31 11.30
C ILE A 90 13.04 -9.29 10.46
N LEU A 91 12.55 -10.46 10.04
CA LEU A 91 11.31 -10.59 9.28
C LEU A 91 10.11 -10.07 10.08
N SER A 92 10.00 -10.35 11.39
CA SER A 92 8.86 -9.83 12.17
C SER A 92 8.82 -8.29 12.28
N ALA A 93 9.97 -7.64 12.17
CA ALA A 93 10.07 -6.19 12.08
C ALA A 93 9.73 -5.67 10.66
N SER A 94 10.13 -6.39 9.61
CA SER A 94 10.05 -5.93 8.21
C SER A 94 8.83 -6.41 7.42
N ILE A 95 8.13 -7.47 7.86
CA ILE A 95 6.96 -8.01 7.16
C ILE A 95 5.73 -8.06 8.05
N ARG A 96 4.57 -7.91 7.42
CA ARG A 96 3.26 -8.13 8.03
C ARG A 96 2.57 -9.29 7.35
N ILE A 97 2.32 -10.36 8.10
CA ILE A 97 1.63 -11.55 7.59
C ILE A 97 0.11 -11.32 7.53
N VAL A 98 -0.49 -11.68 6.40
CA VAL A 98 -1.94 -11.75 6.20
C VAL A 98 -2.30 -13.17 5.76
N SER A 99 -2.92 -13.95 6.65
CA SER A 99 -3.20 -15.37 6.42
C SER A 99 -4.60 -15.67 5.90
N SER A 100 -5.53 -14.71 6.04
CA SER A 100 -6.96 -14.87 5.75
C SER A 100 -7.68 -13.52 5.77
N ALA A 101 -8.94 -13.49 5.36
CA ALA A 101 -9.81 -12.30 5.46
C ALA A 101 -9.87 -11.72 6.89
N ALA A 102 -9.88 -12.57 7.92
CA ALA A 102 -9.85 -12.12 9.33
C ALA A 102 -8.52 -11.42 9.69
N SER A 103 -7.43 -11.81 9.04
CA SER A 103 -6.14 -11.13 9.20
C SER A 103 -6.03 -9.88 8.31
N MET A 104 -6.76 -9.82 7.19
CA MET A 104 -6.87 -8.60 6.38
C MET A 104 -7.50 -7.46 7.18
N SER A 105 -8.54 -7.71 7.98
CA SER A 105 -9.12 -6.67 8.86
C SER A 105 -8.17 -6.15 9.93
N ASN A 106 -7.06 -6.83 10.21
CA ASN A 106 -6.01 -6.31 11.09
C ASN A 106 -5.08 -5.34 10.37
N THR A 107 -4.93 -5.44 9.06
CA THR A 107 -4.01 -4.64 8.25
C THR A 107 -4.73 -3.54 7.46
N TYR A 108 -5.99 -3.77 7.08
CA TYR A 108 -6.81 -2.88 6.26
C TYR A 108 -8.13 -2.54 6.94
N VAL A 109 -8.73 -1.42 6.56
CA VAL A 109 -10.03 -0.95 7.08
C VAL A 109 -11.20 -1.64 6.35
N VAL A 110 -11.26 -2.97 6.43
CA VAL A 110 -12.29 -3.82 5.78
C VAL A 110 -13.38 -4.33 6.75
N SER A 111 -13.50 -3.71 7.93
CA SER A 111 -14.51 -4.09 8.92
C SER A 111 -15.93 -3.80 8.43
N ALA A 112 -16.92 -4.52 8.97
CA ALA A 112 -18.33 -4.22 8.71
C ALA A 112 -18.63 -2.74 9.00
N GLY A 113 -19.34 -2.07 8.08
CA GLY A 113 -19.67 -0.65 8.18
C GLY A 113 -18.60 0.32 7.66
N SER A 114 -17.42 -0.13 7.22
CA SER A 114 -16.37 0.76 6.70
C SER A 114 -16.61 1.27 5.28
N GLY A 115 -17.59 0.71 4.56
CA GLY A 115 -17.75 0.93 3.11
C GLY A 115 -16.78 0.12 2.24
N PHE A 116 -15.81 -0.58 2.86
CA PHE A 116 -14.82 -1.43 2.19
C PHE A 116 -14.86 -2.89 2.69
N SER A 117 -15.95 -3.30 3.32
CA SER A 117 -16.10 -4.68 3.79
C SER A 117 -16.09 -5.67 2.63
N SER A 118 -15.75 -6.93 2.90
CA SER A 118 -15.84 -7.99 1.88
C SER A 118 -17.24 -8.01 1.24
N GLY A 119 -17.30 -8.08 -0.09
CA GLY A 119 -18.55 -8.06 -0.86
C GLY A 119 -19.17 -6.66 -1.08
N SER A 120 -18.57 -5.58 -0.57
CA SER A 120 -19.06 -4.20 -0.79
C SER A 120 -18.84 -3.66 -2.20
N GLY A 121 -18.10 -4.37 -3.05
CA GLY A 121 -17.63 -3.88 -4.36
C GLY A 121 -16.41 -2.96 -4.28
N ASN A 122 -16.07 -2.42 -3.10
CA ASN A 122 -14.97 -1.47 -2.92
C ASN A 122 -13.82 -2.04 -2.06
N SER A 123 -13.88 -3.31 -1.66
CA SER A 123 -12.94 -3.89 -0.68
C SER A 123 -11.48 -3.83 -1.09
N GLN A 124 -11.19 -3.83 -2.39
CA GLN A 124 -9.83 -3.69 -2.93
C GLN A 124 -9.21 -2.30 -2.69
N PHE A 125 -10.03 -1.28 -2.41
CA PHE A 125 -9.58 0.10 -2.17
C PHE A 125 -9.51 0.45 -0.68
N ALA A 126 -9.61 -0.53 0.21
CA ALA A 126 -9.57 -0.30 1.64
C ALA A 126 -8.21 0.29 2.04
N ALA A 127 -8.24 1.40 2.79
CA ALA A 127 -7.04 2.02 3.32
C ALA A 127 -6.29 1.09 4.30
N LEU A 128 -4.97 1.24 4.35
CA LEU A 128 -4.13 0.55 5.31
C LEU A 128 -4.25 1.16 6.71
N LYS A 129 -4.18 0.30 7.72
CA LYS A 129 -4.07 0.72 9.12
C LYS A 129 -2.62 1.07 9.41
N THR A 130 -2.32 2.37 9.46
CA THR A 130 -0.96 2.91 9.60
C THR A 130 -0.16 2.31 10.77
N SER A 131 -0.81 2.06 11.90
CA SER A 131 -0.20 1.45 13.09
C SER A 131 0.30 0.01 12.88
N THR A 132 -0.22 -0.72 11.89
CA THR A 132 0.10 -2.15 11.69
C THR A 132 1.26 -2.38 10.74
N VAL A 133 1.45 -1.45 9.79
CA VAL A 133 2.47 -1.50 8.73
C VAL A 133 3.55 -0.43 8.92
N SER A 134 3.44 0.38 9.98
CA SER A 134 4.31 1.54 10.20
C SER A 134 4.32 2.44 8.97
N ALA A 135 3.14 2.69 8.42
CA ALA A 135 2.95 3.70 7.38
C ALA A 135 3.00 5.06 8.04
N HIS A 136 3.74 5.98 7.43
CA HIS A 136 4.00 7.29 7.97
C HIS A 136 3.55 8.35 6.98
N GLU A 137 3.03 9.44 7.55
CA GLU A 137 2.76 10.67 6.84
C GLU A 137 4.03 11.16 6.14
N ALA A 138 3.90 11.60 4.88
CA ALA A 138 5.03 12.19 4.18
C ALA A 138 5.14 13.68 4.47
N THR A 139 6.37 14.20 4.45
CA THR A 139 6.64 15.63 4.65
C THR A 139 5.88 16.46 3.61
N ALA A 140 5.45 17.65 4.02
CA ALA A 140 4.51 18.48 3.27
C ALA A 140 4.97 18.82 1.84
N GLY A 141 4.08 18.62 0.88
CA GLY A 141 4.20 19.12 -0.49
C GLY A 141 5.53 18.80 -1.19
N VAL A 142 6.23 19.85 -1.64
CA VAL A 142 7.41 19.76 -2.53
C VAL A 142 8.72 19.44 -1.83
N THR A 143 8.72 19.19 -0.51
CA THR A 143 9.96 18.89 0.22
C THR A 143 10.47 17.47 -0.01
N THR A 144 9.74 16.67 -0.78
CA THR A 144 10.11 15.31 -1.18
C THR A 144 10.08 15.22 -2.69
N LEU A 145 10.92 14.37 -3.29
CA LEU A 145 10.95 14.20 -4.74
C LEU A 145 9.58 13.80 -5.30
N LYS A 146 8.93 12.80 -4.66
CA LYS A 146 7.60 12.33 -5.08
C LYS A 146 6.51 13.39 -4.88
N GLY A 147 6.58 14.14 -3.78
CA GLY A 147 5.65 15.24 -3.54
C GLY A 147 5.82 16.37 -4.55
N ALA A 148 7.05 16.71 -4.93
CA ALA A 148 7.32 17.70 -5.98
C ALA A 148 6.79 17.25 -7.35
N MET A 149 7.01 15.98 -7.72
CA MET A 149 6.46 15.42 -8.97
C MET A 149 4.93 15.47 -8.99
N ALA A 150 4.28 15.09 -7.91
CA ALA A 150 2.82 15.12 -7.86
C ALA A 150 2.25 16.56 -7.84
N VAL A 151 2.93 17.52 -7.20
CA VAL A 151 2.51 18.94 -7.24
C VAL A 151 2.61 19.51 -8.66
N MET A 152 3.55 19.03 -9.48
CA MET A 152 3.65 19.42 -10.89
C MET A 152 2.37 19.07 -11.66
N ASP A 153 1.89 17.83 -11.54
CA ASP A 153 0.66 17.37 -12.19
C ASP A 153 -0.58 18.09 -11.65
N ILE A 154 -0.62 18.36 -10.33
CA ILE A 154 -1.71 19.12 -9.70
C ILE A 154 -1.72 20.57 -10.21
N ALA A 155 -0.56 21.20 -10.37
CA ALA A 155 -0.45 22.55 -10.91
C ALA A 155 -0.88 22.61 -12.38
N GLU A 156 -0.49 21.64 -13.20
CA GLU A 156 -0.93 21.52 -14.59
C GLU A 156 -2.45 21.39 -14.69
N THR A 157 -3.04 20.54 -13.83
CA THR A 157 -4.50 20.40 -13.74
C THR A 157 -5.18 21.72 -13.35
N ALA A 158 -4.59 22.46 -12.40
CA ALA A 158 -5.14 23.75 -11.97
C ALA A 158 -5.08 24.82 -13.07
N ILE A 159 -3.97 24.88 -13.83
CA ILE A 159 -3.84 25.79 -14.98
C ILE A 159 -4.90 25.46 -16.04
N THR A 160 -5.04 24.18 -16.40
CA THR A 160 -6.04 23.73 -17.39
C THR A 160 -7.46 24.09 -16.97
N ASN A 161 -7.80 23.93 -15.69
CA ASN A 161 -9.13 24.32 -15.18
C ASN A 161 -9.36 25.83 -15.28
N LEU A 162 -8.35 26.65 -14.98
CA LEU A 162 -8.45 28.11 -15.13
C LEU A 162 -8.60 28.53 -16.58
N ASP A 163 -7.89 27.87 -17.50
CA ASP A 163 -8.00 28.15 -18.93
C ASP A 163 -9.40 27.79 -19.47
N GLN A 164 -9.98 26.67 -19.03
CA GLN A 164 -11.37 26.31 -19.37
C GLN A 164 -12.40 27.32 -18.85
N ILE A 165 -12.19 27.89 -17.66
CA ILE A 165 -13.09 28.92 -17.10
C ILE A 165 -12.94 30.25 -17.85
N ARG A 166 -11.75 30.52 -18.41
CA ARG A 166 -11.46 31.75 -19.16
C ARG A 166 -11.98 31.72 -20.60
N ALA A 167 -12.07 30.54 -21.21
CA ALA A 167 -12.55 30.32 -22.57
C ALA A 167 -14.08 30.47 -22.68
#